data_AF-A0A2H3GIW9-F1
#
_entry.id   AF-A0A2H3GIW9-F1
#
_cell.length_a   1.000
_cell.length_b   1.000
_cell.length_c   1.000
_cell.angle_alpha   90.00
_cell.angle_beta   90.00
_cell.angle_gamma   90.00
#
_symmetry.space_group_name_H-M   'P 1'
#
loop_
_entity.id
_entity.type
_entity.pdbx_description
1 polymer ?
#
loop_
_entity_poly.entity_id
_entity_poly.type
_entity_poly.pdbx_seq_one_letter_code
_entity_poly.pdbx_strand_id
1 'polypeptide(L)'
;MPARFITDVEPEWLVNYACIMVDEAHERTTNTDMLLALLKELIQQCKHLKLVIMSATINLEKFCQYFGTTNVFETKCCPHPASEDTTNLL
;
A
#
# COMPACT_ATOMS: atom_id res chain seq x y z
N MET A 1 -0.87 7.13 -32.86
CA MET A 1 0.24 6.28 -32.41
C MET A 1 -0.06 5.84 -30.99
N PRO A 2 -0.16 4.54 -30.68
CA PRO A 2 0.26 4.14 -29.36
C PRO A 2 1.29 3.02 -29.44
N ALA A 3 2.47 3.29 -28.90
CA ALA A 3 3.38 2.27 -28.43
C ALA A 3 2.70 1.58 -27.24
N ARG A 4 2.14 0.39 -27.49
CA ARG A 4 1.43 -0.44 -26.51
C ARG A 4 1.95 -1.87 -26.70
N PHE A 5 3.21 -2.10 -26.35
CA PHE A 5 3.89 -3.37 -26.67
C PHE A 5 4.21 -4.24 -25.44
N ILE A 6 4.05 -3.76 -24.22
CA ILE A 6 4.46 -4.50 -23.00
C ILE A 6 3.27 -5.13 -22.26
N THR A 7 2.03 -4.75 -22.55
CA THR A 7 0.92 -4.94 -21.59
C THR A 7 -0.25 -5.74 -22.14
N ASP A 8 -0.16 -6.26 -23.35
CA ASP A 8 -1.24 -7.04 -23.96
C ASP A 8 -1.24 -8.51 -23.48
N VAL A 9 -0.26 -8.88 -22.65
CA VAL A 9 -0.14 -10.21 -22.05
C VAL A 9 -0.10 -10.05 -20.54
N GLU A 10 -1.20 -10.44 -19.88
CA GLU A 10 -1.21 -10.68 -18.44
C GLU A 10 -0.11 -11.72 -18.14
N PRO A 11 0.82 -11.45 -17.21
CA PRO A 11 1.87 -12.42 -16.91
C PRO A 11 1.22 -13.72 -16.41
N GLU A 12 1.57 -14.87 -17.00
CA GLU A 12 0.97 -16.17 -16.62
C GLU A 12 1.10 -16.45 -15.11
N TRP A 13 2.19 -15.99 -14.50
CA TRP A 13 2.42 -16.14 -13.06
C TRP A 13 1.47 -15.31 -12.20
N LEU A 14 0.93 -14.21 -12.73
CA LEU A 14 0.04 -13.31 -11.99
C LEU A 14 -1.41 -13.82 -11.93
N VAL A 15 -1.81 -14.66 -12.88
CA VAL A 15 -3.19 -15.21 -13.01
C VAL A 15 -3.65 -15.96 -11.76
N ASN A 16 -2.72 -16.54 -11.00
CA ASN A 16 -3.03 -17.29 -9.78
C ASN A 16 -3.18 -16.42 -8.52
N TYR A 17 -2.91 -15.11 -8.62
CA TYR A 17 -2.97 -14.20 -7.48
C TYR A 17 -4.21 -13.31 -7.55
N ALA A 18 -4.99 -13.30 -6.47
CA ALA A 18 -6.16 -12.42 -6.36
C ALA A 18 -5.83 -11.07 -5.71
N CYS A 19 -4.79 -11.01 -4.89
CA CYS A 19 -4.45 -9.84 -4.09
C CYS A 19 -2.94 -9.73 -3.87
N ILE A 20 -2.41 -8.50 -3.93
CA ILE A 20 -1.07 -8.12 -3.46
C ILE A 20 -1.24 -7.26 -2.22
N MET A 21 -0.41 -7.50 -1.21
CA MET A 21 -0.38 -6.70 0.02
C MET A 21 1.00 -6.05 0.16
N VAL A 22 1.03 -4.73 0.39
CA VAL A 22 2.25 -3.97 0.70
C VAL A 22 2.14 -3.50 2.13
N ASP A 23 2.98 -4.04 3.01
CA ASP A 23 3.04 -3.64 4.41
C ASP A 23 4.12 -2.57 4.63
N GLU A 24 3.99 -1.83 5.73
CA GLU A 24 4.91 -0.77 6.13
C GLU A 24 5.25 0.27 5.04
N ALA A 25 4.25 0.66 4.25
CA ALA A 25 4.42 1.67 3.20
C ALA A 25 4.79 3.08 3.74
N HIS A 26 4.97 3.24 5.06
CA HIS A 26 5.43 4.48 5.68
C HIS A 26 6.96 4.68 5.62
N GLU A 27 7.76 3.64 5.36
CA GLU A 27 9.22 3.75 5.40
C GLU A 27 9.83 4.62 4.29
N ARG A 28 9.01 5.10 3.32
CA ARG A 28 9.41 6.03 2.23
C ARG A 28 10.74 5.64 1.58
N THR A 29 10.97 4.35 1.40
CA THR A 29 12.16 3.87 0.69
C THR A 29 11.94 3.98 -0.81
N THR A 30 13.01 4.29 -1.55
CA THR A 30 12.99 4.38 -3.03
C THR A 30 12.41 3.11 -3.67
N ASN A 31 12.69 1.96 -3.07
CA ASN A 31 12.22 0.67 -3.57
C ASN A 31 10.70 0.54 -3.44
N THR A 32 10.12 0.93 -2.30
CA THR A 32 8.67 0.89 -2.09
C THR A 32 7.94 1.86 -3.01
N ASP A 33 8.48 3.06 -3.22
CA ASP A 33 7.88 4.03 -4.14
C ASP A 33 7.90 3.55 -5.60
N MET A 34 9.02 2.95 -6.03
CA MET A 34 9.12 2.34 -7.37
C MET A 34 8.16 1.15 -7.52
N LEU A 35 8.04 0.31 -6.49
CA LEU A 35 7.09 -0.80 -6.47
C LEU A 35 5.64 -0.31 -6.58
N LEU A 36 5.25 0.71 -5.82
CA LEU A 36 3.89 1.27 -5.86
C LEU A 36 3.56 1.86 -7.24
N ALA A 37 4.54 2.47 -7.92
CA ALA A 37 4.36 2.95 -9.29
C ALA A 37 4.11 1.82 -10.28
N LEU A 38 4.90 0.75 -10.23
CA LEU A 38 4.71 -0.43 -11.07
C LEU A 38 3.37 -1.12 -10.78
N LEU A 39 3.01 -1.28 -9.51
CA LEU A 39 1.75 -1.90 -9.11
C LEU A 39 0.54 -1.08 -9.56
N LYS A 40 0.63 0.26 -9.52
CA LYS A 40 -0.43 1.15 -10.03
C LYS A 40 -0.71 0.90 -11.51
N GLU A 41 0.32 0.79 -12.34
CA GLU A 41 0.16 0.48 -13.77
C GLU A 41 -0.40 -0.92 -13.98
N LEU A 42 0.06 -1.88 -13.20
CA LEU A 42 -0.36 -3.28 -13.27
C LEU A 42 -1.84 -3.46 -12.92
N ILE A 43 -2.36 -2.83 -11.86
CA ILE A 43 -3.80 -2.92 -11.48
C ILE A 43 -4.70 -2.22 -12.51
N GLN A 44 -4.18 -1.21 -13.21
CA GLN A 44 -4.93 -0.57 -14.28
C GLN A 44 -5.17 -1.53 -15.46
N GLN A 45 -4.25 -2.46 -15.70
CA GLN A 45 -4.32 -3.49 -16.73
C GLN A 45 -5.06 -4.73 -16.23
N CYS A 46 -4.63 -5.26 -15.09
CA CYS A 46 -5.13 -6.46 -14.45
C CYS A 46 -6.31 -6.15 -13.52
N LYS A 47 -7.52 -5.96 -14.06
CA LYS A 47 -8.72 -5.62 -13.27
C LYS A 47 -9.14 -6.68 -12.22
N HIS A 48 -8.65 -7.91 -12.36
CA HIS A 48 -8.95 -9.00 -11.42
C HIS A 48 -8.12 -8.90 -10.13
N LEU A 49 -6.98 -8.21 -10.17
CA LEU A 49 -6.04 -8.14 -9.06
C LEU A 49 -6.40 -6.99 -8.12
N LYS A 50 -6.38 -7.27 -6.81
CA LYS A 50 -6.57 -6.27 -5.75
C LYS A 50 -5.23 -5.88 -5.14
N LEU A 51 -5.07 -4.61 -4.79
CA LEU A 51 -3.91 -4.14 -4.03
C LEU A 51 -4.39 -3.57 -2.69
N VAL A 52 -3.79 -4.07 -1.62
CA VAL A 52 -3.98 -3.56 -0.26
C VAL A 52 -2.67 -2.98 0.21
N ILE A 53 -2.69 -1.74 0.68
CA ILE A 53 -1.52 -1.08 1.23
C ILE A 53 -1.78 -0.81 2.71
N MET A 54 -0.89 -1.30 3.57
CA MET A 54 -0.94 -1.17 5.02
C MET A 54 0.19 -0.24 5.49
N SER A 55 -0.14 0.62 6.45
CA SER A 55 0.80 1.60 6.98
C SER A 55 0.31 2.19 8.30
N ALA A 56 1.25 2.50 9.20
CA ALA A 56 0.96 3.12 10.49
C ALA A 56 0.76 4.65 10.44
N THR A 57 1.41 5.36 9.51
CA THR A 57 1.47 6.83 9.53
C THR A 57 1.33 7.51 8.16
N ILE A 58 0.88 6.77 7.13
CA ILE A 58 0.80 7.32 5.78
C ILE A 58 -0.19 8.49 5.67
N ASN A 59 0.18 9.51 4.89
CA ASN A 59 -0.72 10.60 4.55
C ASN A 59 -1.77 10.11 3.54
N LEU A 60 -3.01 9.96 4.00
CA LEU A 60 -4.14 9.43 3.23
C LEU A 60 -4.48 10.30 2.02
N GLU A 61 -4.50 11.63 2.14
CA GLU A 61 -4.87 12.54 1.05
C GLU A 61 -3.97 12.37 -0.18
N LYS A 62 -2.65 12.38 0.05
CA LYS A 62 -1.66 12.19 -1.02
C LYS A 62 -1.80 10.82 -1.67
N PHE A 63 -2.12 9.80 -0.87
CA PHE A 63 -2.24 8.43 -1.33
C PHE A 63 -3.50 8.20 -2.16
N CYS A 64 -4.63 8.71 -1.69
CA CYS A 64 -5.90 8.75 -2.42
C CYS A 64 -5.74 9.49 -3.75
N GLN A 65 -5.06 10.65 -3.74
CA GLN A 65 -4.79 11.41 -4.96
C GLN A 65 -3.89 10.63 -5.92
N TYR A 66 -2.86 9.95 -5.41
CA TYR A 66 -1.93 9.17 -6.24
C TYR A 66 -2.60 7.96 -6.90
N PHE A 67 -3.39 7.19 -6.14
CA PHE A 67 -4.11 6.01 -6.66
C PHE A 67 -5.45 6.34 -7.32
N GLY A 68 -5.96 7.56 -7.15
CA GLY A 68 -7.29 7.97 -7.63
C GLY A 68 -8.42 7.18 -6.96
N THR A 69 -8.24 6.78 -5.69
CA THR A 69 -9.20 5.96 -4.95
C THR A 69 -9.72 6.69 -3.71
N THR A 70 -10.94 6.38 -3.32
CA THR A 70 -11.57 6.86 -2.07
C THR A 70 -11.73 5.77 -1.03
N ASN A 71 -11.27 4.55 -1.31
CA ASN A 71 -11.42 3.39 -0.44
C ASN A 71 -10.29 3.35 0.59
N VAL A 72 -10.48 4.05 1.70
CA VAL A 72 -9.54 4.11 2.81
C VAL A 72 -10.18 3.54 4.07
N PHE A 73 -9.40 2.75 4.80
CA PHE A 73 -9.75 2.25 6.12
C PHE A 73 -8.76 2.80 7.14
N GLU A 74 -9.25 3.59 8.09
CA GLU A 74 -8.45 4.07 9.22
C GLU A 74 -8.81 3.24 10.44
N THR A 75 -7.79 2.64 11.07
CA THR A 75 -7.95 1.87 12.30
C THR A 75 -7.23 2.59 13.44
N LYS A 76 -7.90 2.71 14.59
CA LYS A 76 -7.31 3.31 15.78
C LYS A 76 -6.46 2.26 16.50
N CYS A 77 -5.19 2.58 16.74
CA CYS A 77 -4.37 1.79 17.65
C CYS A 77 -4.89 1.99 19.09
N CYS A 78 -5.15 0.90 19.80
CA CYS A 78 -5.50 0.89 21.22
C CYS A 78 -4.26 0.46 22.02
N PRO A 79 -3.37 1.39 22.40
CA PRO A 79 -2.22 1.03 23.21
C PRO A 79 -2.68 0.60 24.61
N HIS A 80 -2.09 -0.48 25.12
CA HIS A 80 -2.22 -0.83 26.53
C HIS A 80 -1.61 0.30 27.38
N PRO A 81 -2.23 0.70 28.51
CA PRO A 81 -1.65 1.71 29.38
C PRO A 81 -0.26 1.24 29.83
N ALA A 82 0.77 2.02 29.50
CA ALA A 82 2.08 1.82 30.10
C ALA A 82 1.94 2.08 31.60
N SER A 83 2.33 1.13 32.45
CA SER A 83 2.47 1.39 33.87
C SER A 83 3.54 2.47 34.05
N GLU A 84 3.15 3.66 34.47
CA GLU A 84 4.10 4.68 34.89
C GLU A 84 4.86 4.14 36.11
N ASP A 85 6.13 3.78 35.91
CA ASP A 85 7.02 3.37 36.99
C ASP A 85 7.15 4.55 37.97
N THR A 86 6.50 4.42 39.12
CA THR A 86 6.55 5.33 40.26
C THR A 86 7.89 5.18 40.98
N THR A 87 9.01 5.43 40.29
CA THR A 87 10.37 5.27 40.85
C THR A 87 10.95 6.59 41.40
N ASN A 88 10.21 7.70 41.38
CA ASN A 88 10.66 8.99 41.95
C ASN A 88 9.84 9.43 43.18
N LEU A 89 9.62 8.51 44.12
CA LEU A 89 9.16 8.83 45.48
C LEU A 89 9.99 8.08 46.52
N LEU A 90 11.31 8.29 46.55
CA LEU A 90 12.19 8.11 47.72
C LEU A 90 13.39 9.04 47.62
#